data_AF-A0AA95M7B6-F1
#
_entry.id   AF-A0AA95M7B6-F1
#
_cell.length_a   1.000
_cell.length_b   1.000
_cell.length_c   1.000
_cell.angle_alpha   90.00
_cell.angle_beta   90.00
_cell.angle_gamma   90.00
#
_symmetry.space_group_name_H-M   'P 1'
#
loop_
_entity.id
_entity.type
_entity.pdbx_description
1 polymer ?
#
loop_
_entity_poly.entity_id
_entity_poly.type
_entity_poly.pdbx_seq_one_letter_code
_entity_poly.pdbx_strand_id
1 'polypeptide(L)' 'MANKADVKKISVNSTISLKGIVKAIFNDTVHVQIGGKIITLPASELLIEKPVQ' A
#
# COMPACT_ATOMS: atom_id res chain seq x y z
N MET A 1 22.50 -18.17 -18.71
CA MET A 1 21.98 -17.34 -17.60
C MET A 1 21.19 -16.19 -18.20
N ALA A 2 19.87 -16.23 -18.15
CA ALA A 2 19.01 -15.07 -18.44
C ALA A 2 17.69 -15.29 -17.72
N ASN A 3 17.57 -14.76 -16.51
CA ASN A 3 16.32 -14.71 -15.76
C ASN A 3 15.46 -13.67 -16.50
N LYS A 4 14.66 -14.11 -17.48
CA LYS A 4 13.57 -13.30 -18.02
C LYS A 4 12.58 -13.16 -16.88
N ALA A 5 12.82 -12.18 -16.01
CA ALA A 5 11.78 -11.65 -15.17
C ALA A 5 10.73 -11.13 -16.17
N ASP A 6 9.63 -11.87 -16.32
CA ASP A 6 8.44 -11.42 -17.01
C ASP A 6 8.11 -10.04 -16.45
N VAL A 7 8.47 -9.00 -17.21
CA VAL A 7 8.09 -7.64 -16.91
C VAL A 7 6.59 -7.63 -17.10
N LYS A 8 5.85 -7.89 -16.01
CA LYS A 8 4.40 -7.69 -15.96
C LYS A 8 4.18 -6.23 -16.35
N LYS A 9 3.83 -6.01 -17.62
CA LYS A 9 3.53 -4.68 -18.17
C LYS A 9 2.31 -4.16 -17.42
N ILE A 10 2.57 -3.33 -16.41
CA ILE A 10 1.52 -2.52 -15.79
C ILE A 10 1.09 -1.52 -16.87
N SER A 11 -0.19 -1.54 -17.23
CA SER A 11 -0.77 -0.57 -18.16
C SER A 11 -1.52 0.51 -17.38
N VAL A 12 -1.76 1.65 -18.02
CA VAL A 12 -2.65 2.69 -17.47
C VAL A 12 -4.01 2.07 -17.16
N ASN A 13 -4.59 2.43 -16.01
CA ASN A 13 -5.84 1.87 -15.47
C ASN A 13 -5.76 0.39 -15.03
N SER A 14 -4.57 -0.20 -14.92
CA SER A 14 -4.43 -1.49 -14.25
C SER A 14 -4.60 -1.36 -12.74
N THR A 15 -5.43 -2.23 -12.15
CA THR A 15 -5.47 -2.42 -10.69
C THR A 15 -4.26 -3.26 -10.26
N ILE A 16 -3.52 -2.78 -9.27
CA ILE A 16 -2.38 -3.49 -8.68
C ILE A 16 -2.53 -3.56 -7.15
N SER A 17 -1.93 -4.58 -6.55
CA SER A 17 -1.78 -4.68 -5.10
C SER A 17 -0.33 -4.46 -4.71
N LEU A 18 -0.10 -3.61 -3.72
CA LEU A 18 1.23 -3.26 -3.21
C LEU A 18 1.32 -3.61 -1.73
N LYS A 19 2.51 -4.03 -1.28
CA LYS A 19 2.81 -4.19 0.14
C LYS A 19 3.24 -2.84 0.71
N GLY A 20 2.61 -2.42 1.79
CA GLY A 20 2.94 -1.21 2.54
C GLY A 20 3.08 -1.49 4.03
N ILE A 21 3.73 -0.58 4.74
CA ILE A 21 3.90 -0.64 6.20
C ILE A 21 3.24 0.59 6.81
N VAL A 22 2.31 0.40 7.74
CA VAL A 22 1.72 1.51 8.49
C VAL A 22 2.78 2.10 9.42
N LYS A 23 3.07 3.38 9.26
CA LYS A 23 4.06 4.12 10.06
C LYS A 23 3.41 5.00 11.13
N ALA A 24 2.22 5.53 10.84
CA ALA A 24 1.44 6.30 11.80
C ALA A 24 -0.06 6.19 11.49
N ILE A 25 -0.85 6.30 12.54
CA ILE A 25 -2.32 6.39 12.48
C ILE A 25 -2.70 7.67 13.22
N PHE A 26 -3.41 8.55 12.54
CA PHE A 26 -4.03 9.73 13.09
C PHE A 26 -5.56 9.57 13.00
N ASN A 27 -6.31 10.47 13.63
CA ASN A 27 -7.76 10.30 13.79
C ASN A 27 -8.51 10.06 12.47
N ASP A 28 -8.11 10.71 11.39
CA ASP A 28 -8.77 10.67 10.09
C ASP A 28 -7.92 10.06 8.97
N THR A 29 -6.64 9.78 9.23
CA THR A 29 -5.65 9.41 8.21
C THR A 29 -4.66 8.37 8.69
N VAL A 30 -4.21 7.52 7.76
CA VAL A 30 -3.18 6.52 7.96
C VAL A 30 -2.01 6.81 7.04
N HIS A 31 -0.81 6.85 7.62
CA HIS A 31 0.42 7.04 6.87
C HIS A 31 1.05 5.69 6.59
N VAL A 32 1.08 5.29 5.32
CA VAL A 32 1.62 4.01 4.85
C VAL A 32 2.91 4.27 4.08
N GLN A 33 3.99 3.59 4.46
CA GLN A 33 5.22 3.58 3.66
C GLN A 33 5.12 2.50 2.58
N ILE A 34 5.28 2.90 1.32
CA ILE A 34 5.43 2.00 0.18
C ILE A 34 6.76 2.30 -0.50
N GLY A 35 7.67 1.32 -0.48
CA GLY A 35 9.06 1.53 -0.88
C GLY A 35 9.73 2.62 -0.03
N GLY A 36 10.26 3.67 -0.67
CA GLY A 36 10.95 4.78 -0.01
C GLY A 36 10.09 6.01 0.30
N LYS A 37 8.76 5.96 0.06
CA LYS A 37 7.86 7.11 0.22
C LYS A 37 6.75 6.81 1.22
N ILE A 38 6.26 7.84 1.91
CA ILE A 38 5.08 7.79 2.77
C ILE A 38 3.91 8.38 2.01
N ILE A 39 2.80 7.64 1.97
CA ILE A 39 1.52 8.06 1.40
C ILE A 39 0.46 8.08 2.49
N THR A 40 -0.36 9.13 2.45
CA THR A 40 -1.45 9.33 3.41
C THR A 40 -2.75 8.87 2.78
N LEU A 41 -3.46 7.99 3.48
CA LEU A 41 -4.75 7.45 3.07
C LEU A 41 -5.81 7.80 4.12
N PRO A 42 -7.06 8.12 3.73
CA PRO A 42 -8.14 8.32 4.68
C PRO A 42 -8.38 7.04 5.50
N ALA A 43 -8.49 7.19 6.82
CA ALA A 43 -8.75 6.06 7.70
C ALA A 43 -10.11 5.40 7.43
N SER A 44 -11.08 6.12 6.84
CA SER A 44 -12.39 5.58 6.48
C SER A 44 -12.33 4.53 5.35
N GLU A 45 -11.34 4.60 4.47
CA GLU A 45 -11.18 3.65 3.36
C GLU A 45 -10.45 2.38 3.78
N LEU A 46 -9.70 2.47 4.87
CA LEU A 46 -9.04 1.33 5.49
C LEU A 46 -9.99 0.86 6.58
N LEU A 47 -10.78 -0.18 6.30
CA LEU A 47 -11.50 -0.91 7.34
C LEU A 47 -10.47 -1.52 8.30
N ILE A 48 -9.92 -0.70 9.20
CA ILE A 48 -9.00 -1.13 10.24
C ILE A 48 -9.87 -1.94 11.18
N GLU A 49 -9.88 -3.26 10.97
CA GLU A 49 -10.33 -4.19 11.98
C GLU A 49 -9.52 -3.84 13.23
N LYS A 50 -10.19 -3.29 14.24
CA LYS A 50 -9.54 -2.98 15.52
C LYS A 50 -8.85 -4.27 15.97
N PRO A 51 -7.56 -4.25 16.33
CA PRO A 51 -6.93 -5.42 16.90
C PRO A 51 -7.75 -5.80 18.15
N VAL A 52 -8.35 -6.99 18.12
CA VAL A 52 -8.95 -7.59 19.30
C VAL A 52 -7.82 -7.76 20.31
N GLN A 53 -7.85 -6.92 21.33
CA GLN A 53 -6.95 -6.96 22.47
C GLN A 53 -7.44 -8.00 23.48
#